data_AF-A0A4Q2XVW2-F1
#
_entry.id   AF-A0A4Q2XVW2-F1
#
_cell.length_a   1.000
_cell.length_b   1.000
_cell.length_c   1.000
_cell.angle_alpha   90.00
_cell.angle_beta   90.00
_cell.angle_gamma   90.00
#
_symmetry.space_group_name_H-M   'P 1'
#
loop_
_entity.id
_entity.type
_entity.pdbx_description
1 polymer ?
#
loop_
_entity_poly.entity_id
_entity_poly.type
_entity_poly.pdbx_seq_one_letter_code
_entity_poly.pdbx_strand_id
1 'polypeptide(L)'
;MDRSPLMLAAGEAVTLGNEDKAWEGWVWAVTPEGRGTYLPVSFLEQTGEGRARLREPFAAVDLSVKKGDPIVSLRGVSGWFWCRDAKGSEGWLPDYVMAPA
;
A
#
# COMPACT_ATOMS: atom_id res chain seq x y z
N MET A 1 -3.70 1.53 18.31
CA MET A 1 -2.94 1.60 17.04
C MET A 1 -3.86 2.24 16.03
N ASP A 2 -3.56 3.48 15.67
CA ASP A 2 -4.38 4.25 14.73
C ASP A 2 -4.20 3.63 13.34
N ARG A 3 -5.23 2.91 12.85
CA ARG A 3 -5.27 2.34 11.49
C ARG A 3 -5.88 3.32 10.50
N SER A 4 -5.78 4.63 10.76
CA SER A 4 -6.36 5.58 9.83
C SER A 4 -5.68 5.46 8.48
N PRO A 5 -6.46 5.45 7.38
CA PRO A 5 -5.90 5.41 6.04
C PRO A 5 -4.87 6.52 5.86
N LEU A 6 -3.71 6.17 5.29
CA LEU A 6 -2.68 7.16 4.95
C LEU A 6 -2.78 7.45 3.46
N MET A 7 -3.08 8.70 3.12
CA MET A 7 -3.10 9.16 1.73
C MET A 7 -1.85 9.97 1.50
N LEU A 8 -1.00 9.50 0.60
CA LEU A 8 0.26 10.15 0.21
C LEU A 8 0.11 10.69 -1.20
N ALA A 9 0.54 11.94 -1.41
CA ALA A 9 0.54 12.54 -2.73
C ALA A 9 1.78 12.13 -3.55
N ALA A 10 1.69 12.24 -4.88
CA ALA A 10 2.89 12.22 -5.71
C ALA A 10 3.81 13.38 -5.32
N GLY A 11 5.10 13.11 -5.22
CA GLY A 11 6.07 14.07 -4.73
C GLY A 11 6.17 14.12 -3.20
N GLU A 12 5.48 13.28 -2.45
CA GLU A 12 5.64 13.27 -1.00
C GLU A 12 6.94 12.56 -0.62
N ALA A 13 7.75 13.20 0.23
CA ALA A 13 9.02 12.65 0.68
C ALA A 13 8.80 11.72 1.86
N VAL A 14 9.44 10.56 1.86
CA VAL A 14 9.36 9.56 2.91
C VAL A 14 10.76 9.08 3.28
N THR A 15 10.92 8.69 4.54
CA THR A 15 12.15 8.05 5.02
C THR A 15 11.97 6.54 4.93
N LEU A 16 12.88 5.88 4.22
CA LEU A 16 12.87 4.43 4.09
C LEU A 16 13.45 3.80 5.36
N GLY A 17 12.68 2.91 5.96
CA GLY A 17 13.10 2.05 7.05
C GLY A 17 13.59 0.70 6.54
N ASN A 18 13.44 -0.31 7.38
CA ASN A 18 13.82 -1.67 7.03
C ASN A 18 12.94 -2.23 5.90
N GLU A 19 13.58 -2.84 4.92
CA GLU A 19 12.90 -3.70 3.95
C GLU A 19 12.41 -4.96 4.67
N ASP A 20 11.14 -5.30 4.47
CA ASP A 20 10.57 -6.51 5.04
C ASP A 20 10.78 -7.66 4.06
N LYS A 21 11.59 -8.65 4.47
CA LYS A 21 11.85 -9.84 3.65
C LYS A 21 10.61 -10.71 3.44
N ALA A 22 9.57 -10.54 4.24
CA ALA A 22 8.32 -11.27 4.06
C ALA A 22 7.48 -10.75 2.88
N TRP A 23 7.76 -9.53 2.40
CA TRP A 23 6.99 -8.86 1.35
C TRP A 23 7.91 -8.28 0.29
N GLU A 24 8.43 -9.13 -0.59
CA GLU A 24 9.33 -8.70 -1.67
C GLU A 24 8.70 -7.58 -2.51
N GLY A 25 9.45 -6.48 -2.66
CA GLY A 25 8.99 -5.29 -3.38
C GLY A 25 8.21 -4.27 -2.54
N TRP A 26 8.07 -4.49 -1.23
CA TRP A 26 7.53 -3.52 -0.27
C TRP A 26 8.60 -3.09 0.72
N VAL A 27 8.58 -1.81 1.09
CA VAL A 27 9.50 -1.23 2.06
C VAL A 27 8.72 -0.43 3.10
N TRP A 28 9.13 -0.52 4.36
CA TRP A 28 8.58 0.33 5.39
C TRP A 28 9.02 1.77 5.14
N ALA A 29 8.07 2.70 5.08
CA ALA A 29 8.33 4.11 4.86
C ALA A 29 7.64 4.93 5.95
N VAL A 30 8.32 5.98 6.42
CA VAL A 30 7.79 6.89 7.44
C VAL A 30 7.68 8.29 6.84
N THR A 31 6.49 8.87 6.93
CA THR A 31 6.26 10.26 6.49
C THR A 31 6.93 11.25 7.45
N PRO A 32 7.14 12.51 7.03
CA PRO A 32 7.68 13.56 7.90
C PRO A 32 6.82 13.80 9.15
N GLU A 33 5.54 13.47 9.09
CA GLU A 33 4.58 13.53 10.20
C GLU A 33 4.72 12.34 11.19
N GLY A 34 5.68 11.43 10.96
CA GLY A 34 5.94 10.28 11.81
C GLY A 34 4.97 9.12 11.59
N ARG A 35 4.18 9.12 10.51
CA ARG A 35 3.29 8.01 10.18
C ARG A 35 4.02 6.98 9.33
N GLY A 36 4.07 5.74 9.83
CA GLY A 36 4.69 4.63 9.13
C GLY A 36 3.69 3.81 8.32
N THR A 37 4.06 3.44 7.09
CA THR A 37 3.28 2.54 6.24
C THR A 37 4.19 1.74 5.31
N TYR A 38 3.67 0.63 4.78
CA TYR A 38 4.35 -0.12 3.72
C TYR A 38 4.02 0.49 2.37
N LEU A 39 5.08 0.79 1.60
CA LEU A 39 4.95 1.30 0.24
C LEU A 39 5.63 0.37 -0.74
N PRO A 40 5.06 0.19 -1.94
CA PRO A 40 5.71 -0.58 -2.98
C PRO A 40 6.92 0.21 -3.50
N VAL A 41 8.07 -0.45 -3.59
CA VAL A 41 9.33 0.14 -4.08
C VAL A 41 9.16 0.69 -5.50
N SER A 42 8.30 0.07 -6.32
CA SER A 42 7.95 0.57 -7.66
C SER A 42 7.26 1.93 -7.66
N PHE A 43 6.68 2.40 -6.55
CA PHE A 43 6.07 3.73 -6.45
C PHE A 43 7.04 4.75 -5.87
N LEU A 44 8.22 4.32 -5.43
CA LEU A 44 9.22 5.15 -4.80
C LEU A 44 10.33 5.50 -5.79
N GLU A 45 10.76 6.75 -5.73
CA GLU A 45 11.96 7.28 -6.37
C GLU A 45 12.96 7.61 -5.29
N GLN A 46 14.13 6.97 -5.31
CA GLN A 46 15.18 7.26 -4.33
C GLN A 46 15.75 8.65 -4.60
N THR A 47 15.74 9.50 -3.56
CA THR A 47 16.23 10.89 -3.66
C THR A 47 17.51 11.12 -2.86
N GLY A 48 17.95 10.13 -2.09
CA GLY A 48 19.19 10.15 -1.31
C GLY A 48 19.30 8.96 -0.37
N GLU A 49 20.33 8.96 0.48
CA GLU A 49 20.63 7.86 1.39
C GLU A 49 19.48 7.67 2.41
N GLY A 50 18.73 6.56 2.27
CA GLY A 50 17.57 6.24 3.12
C GLY A 50 16.33 7.10 2.89
N ARG A 51 16.25 7.87 1.80
CA ARG A 51 15.10 8.73 1.49
C ARG A 51 14.56 8.45 0.10
N ALA A 52 13.24 8.51 0.00
CA ALA A 52 12.55 8.39 -1.27
C ALA A 52 11.42 9.40 -1.38
N ARG A 53 10.89 9.53 -2.58
CA ARG A 53 9.74 10.33 -2.92
C ARG A 53 8.73 9.47 -3.65
N LEU A 54 7.44 9.68 -3.41
CA LEU A 54 6.43 9.00 -4.20
C LEU A 54 6.43 9.53 -5.63
N ARG A 55 6.50 8.64 -6.62
CA ARG A 55 6.32 8.95 -8.04
C ARG A 55 4.87 9.24 -8.38
N GLU A 56 3.97 8.55 -7.70
CA GLU A 56 2.52 8.56 -7.93
C GLU A 56 1.79 8.54 -6.58
N PRO A 57 0.54 9.05 -6.51
CA PRO A 57 -0.20 9.03 -5.26
C PRO A 57 -0.47 7.60 -4.78
N PHE A 58 -0.33 7.38 -3.47
CA PHE A 58 -0.55 6.08 -2.85
C PHE A 58 -1.48 6.22 -1.65
N ALA A 59 -2.51 5.37 -1.61
CA ALA A 59 -3.43 5.30 -0.49
C ALA A 59 -3.17 3.99 0.25
N ALA A 60 -2.59 4.07 1.45
CA ALA A 60 -2.44 2.95 2.36
C ALA A 60 -3.77 2.75 3.10
N VAL A 61 -4.72 2.14 2.41
CA VAL A 61 -6.06 1.80 2.91
C VAL A 61 -6.22 0.30 2.77
N ASP A 62 -6.48 -0.40 3.86
CA ASP A 62 -6.90 -1.81 3.82
C ASP A 62 -8.39 -1.92 3.52
N LEU A 63 -8.76 -2.82 2.61
CA LEU A 63 -10.18 -3.12 2.38
C LEU A 63 -10.61 -4.23 3.34
N SER A 64 -11.64 -3.97 4.14
CA SER A 64 -12.22 -4.99 5.02
C SER A 64 -13.32 -5.77 4.29
N VAL A 65 -13.03 -7.01 3.92
CA VAL A 65 -13.96 -7.90 3.23
C VAL A 65 -14.16 -9.20 3.99
N LYS A 66 -15.32 -9.84 3.83
CA LYS A 66 -15.60 -11.17 4.36
C LYS A 66 -15.46 -12.21 3.26
N LYS A 67 -15.20 -13.46 3.66
CA LYS A 67 -15.18 -14.58 2.72
C LYS A 67 -16.53 -14.67 1.98
N GLY A 68 -16.47 -14.63 0.64
CA GLY A 68 -17.65 -14.67 -0.21
C GLY A 68 -18.21 -13.29 -0.59
N ASP A 69 -17.65 -12.19 -0.07
CA ASP A 69 -18.00 -10.85 -0.58
C ASP A 69 -17.48 -10.68 -2.02
N PRO A 70 -18.32 -10.22 -2.95
CA PRO A 70 -17.87 -9.91 -4.31
C PRO A 70 -16.97 -8.68 -4.29
N ILE A 71 -15.75 -8.87 -4.78
CA ILE A 71 -14.76 -7.81 -4.97
C ILE A 71 -14.30 -7.77 -6.43
N VAL A 72 -13.94 -6.59 -6.90
CA VAL A 72 -13.31 -6.38 -8.21
C VAL A 72 -11.89 -5.91 -7.99
N SER A 73 -10.91 -6.66 -8.51
CA SER A 73 -9.52 -6.22 -8.53
C SER A 73 -9.33 -5.15 -9.61
N LEU A 74 -8.84 -3.98 -9.23
CA LEU A 74 -8.62 -2.84 -10.14
C LEU A 74 -7.16 -2.73 -10.57
N ARG A 75 -6.20 -3.02 -9.67
CA ARG A 75 -4.76 -3.05 -9.97
C ARG A 75 -4.03 -4.01 -9.02
N GLY A 76 -2.92 -4.58 -9.48
CA GLY A 76 -2.02 -5.41 -8.67
C GLY A 76 -0.61 -4.81 -8.58
N VAL A 77 0.00 -4.89 -7.40
CA VAL A 77 1.36 -4.41 -7.12
C VAL A 77 2.03 -5.38 -6.15
N SER A 78 3.09 -6.07 -6.59
CA SER A 78 3.93 -6.93 -5.75
C SER A 78 3.16 -7.81 -4.76
N GLY A 79 2.19 -8.59 -5.26
CA GLY A 79 1.39 -9.52 -4.43
C GLY A 79 0.22 -8.89 -3.66
N TRP A 80 -0.03 -7.59 -3.81
CA TRP A 80 -1.23 -6.93 -3.27
C TRP A 80 -2.08 -6.36 -4.39
N PHE A 81 -3.38 -6.29 -4.15
CA PHE A 81 -4.33 -5.84 -5.15
C PHE A 81 -5.24 -4.77 -4.56
N TRP A 82 -5.35 -3.66 -5.28
CA TRP A 82 -6.34 -2.64 -4.97
C TRP A 82 -7.68 -3.13 -5.49
N CYS A 83 -8.57 -3.41 -4.57
CA CYS A 83 -9.87 -3.99 -4.86
C CYS A 83 -10.96 -2.99 -4.52
N ARG A 84 -12.12 -3.15 -5.16
CA ARG A 84 -13.35 -2.44 -4.86
C ARG A 84 -14.43 -3.43 -4.46
N ASP A 85 -15.11 -3.20 -3.35
CA ASP A 85 -16.26 -4.00 -2.92
C ASP A 85 -17.56 -3.58 -3.63
N ALA A 86 -18.63 -4.36 -3.46
CA ALA A 86 -19.94 -4.03 -4.01
C ALA A 86 -20.58 -2.75 -3.44
N LYS A 87 -20.07 -2.23 -2.31
CA LYS A 87 -20.52 -0.97 -1.70
C LYS A 87 -19.77 0.24 -2.27
N GLY A 88 -18.77 0.03 -3.13
CA GLY A 88 -17.93 1.06 -3.72
C GLY A 88 -16.72 1.46 -2.86
N SER A 89 -16.46 0.74 -1.77
CA SER A 89 -15.28 0.95 -0.93
C SER A 89 -14.05 0.37 -1.62
N GLU A 90 -12.92 1.06 -1.50
CA GLU A 90 -11.67 0.67 -2.14
C GLU A 90 -10.54 0.51 -1.13
N GLY A 91 -9.66 -0.46 -1.38
CA GLY A 91 -8.51 -0.70 -0.52
C GLY A 91 -7.66 -1.87 -0.99
N TRP A 92 -6.51 -2.06 -0.35
CA TRP A 92 -5.57 -3.13 -0.62
C TRP A 92 -6.01 -4.43 0.05
N LEU A 93 -5.91 -5.52 -0.71
CA LEU A 93 -6.02 -6.90 -0.25
C LEU A 93 -4.79 -7.68 -0.73
N PRO A 94 -4.16 -8.48 0.12
CA PRO A 94 -3.07 -9.35 -0.31
C PRO A 94 -3.59 -10.51 -1.17
N ASP A 95 -2.75 -11.08 -2.02
CA ASP A 95 -3.17 -12.13 -2.95
C ASP A 95 -3.79 -13.34 -2.23
N TYR A 96 -3.23 -13.75 -1.09
CA TYR A 96 -3.69 -14.94 -0.36
C TYR A 96 -5.10 -14.82 0.21
N VAL A 97 -5.67 -13.62 0.37
CA VAL A 97 -7.09 -13.46 0.74
C VAL A 97 -8.01 -13.44 -0.47
N MET A 98 -7.46 -13.23 -1.67
CA MET A 98 -8.18 -13.34 -2.92
C MET A 98 -8.19 -14.81 -3.37
N ALA A 99 -9.00 -15.63 -2.71
CA ALA A 99 -9.23 -16.99 -3.21
C ALA A 99 -10.00 -16.91 -4.55
N PRO A 100 -9.60 -17.70 -5.58
CA PRO A 100 -10.45 -17.86 -6.75
C PRO A 100 -11.79 -18.48 -6.32
N ALA A 101 -12.88 -17.97 -6.89
CA ALA A 101 -14.24 -18.46 -6.70
C ALA A 101 -14.39 -19.91 -7.18
#